data_AF-F4H7H0-F1
#
_entry.id   AF-F4H7H0-F1
#
_cell.length_a   1.000
_cell.length_b   1.000
_cell.length_c   1.000
_cell.angle_alpha   90.00
_cell.angle_beta   90.00
_cell.angle_gamma   90.00
#
_symmetry.space_group_name_H-M   'P 1'
#
loop_
_entity.id
_entity.type
_entity.pdbx_description
1 polymer ?
#
loop_
_entity_poly.entity_id
_entity_poly.type
_entity_poly.pdbx_seq_one_letter_code
_entity_poly.pdbx_strand_id
1 'polypeptide(L)'
;MTPAGPAATPHPRGVPRASGTALAHAVVRAGRAVRWYTTTLLGDHDYARYVAHVARTHPGSEPVSEAAYWRARHAEQDASPGARCC
;
A
#
# COMPACT_ATOMS: atom_id res chain seq x y z
N MET A 1 17.03 50.61 45.17
CA MET A 1 17.85 50.52 43.95
C MET A 1 18.28 49.07 43.81
N THR A 2 17.47 48.27 43.10
CA THR A 2 17.63 46.82 42.99
C THR A 2 18.42 46.51 41.73
N PRO A 3 19.56 45.81 41.77
CA PRO A 3 20.24 45.42 40.55
C PRO A 3 19.49 44.26 39.89
N ALA A 4 19.19 44.43 38.60
CA ALA A 4 18.63 43.40 37.74
C ALA A 4 19.67 42.28 37.52
N GLY A 5 19.28 41.04 37.77
CA GLY A 5 20.08 39.85 37.45
C GLY A 5 20.16 39.59 35.94
N PRO A 6 21.19 38.85 35.46
CA PRO A 6 21.40 38.64 34.04
C PRO A 6 20.31 37.74 33.44
N ALA A 7 19.81 38.14 32.27
CA ALA A 7 18.87 37.36 31.48
C ALA A 7 19.56 36.07 31.00
N ALA A 8 19.01 34.92 31.41
CA ALA A 8 19.43 33.62 30.92
C ALA A 8 19.17 33.52 29.40
N THR A 9 20.18 33.11 28.64
CA THR A 9 20.08 32.87 27.21
C THR A 9 19.35 31.54 26.95
N PRO A 10 18.27 31.49 26.15
CA PRO A 10 17.66 30.22 25.79
C PRO A 10 18.58 29.43 24.86
N HIS A 11 18.93 28.20 25.25
CA HIS A 11 19.70 27.27 24.43
C HIS A 11 18.80 26.67 23.33
N PRO A 12 19.23 26.62 22.05
CA PRO A 12 18.41 26.06 20.99
C PRO A 12 18.21 24.56 21.23
N ARG A 13 16.95 24.11 21.26
CA ARG A 13 16.60 22.69 21.35
C ARG A 13 17.09 22.01 20.06
N GLY A 14 18.01 21.05 20.20
CA GLY A 14 18.52 20.28 19.07
C GLY A 14 17.40 19.54 18.35
N VAL A 15 17.48 19.52 17.02
CA VAL A 15 16.56 18.74 16.18
C VAL A 15 16.81 17.26 16.46
N PRO A 16 15.82 16.47 16.90
CA PRO A 16 16.05 15.05 17.15
C PRO A 16 16.48 14.39 15.83
N ARG A 17 17.68 13.80 15.81
CA ARG A 17 18.09 12.93 14.71
C ARG A 17 17.16 11.73 14.72
N ALA A 18 16.39 11.56 13.66
CA ALA A 18 15.50 10.42 13.51
C ALA A 18 16.29 9.11 13.70
N SER A 19 15.94 8.34 14.73
CA SER A 19 16.52 7.04 14.99
C SER A 19 16.05 6.02 13.95
N GLY A 20 16.83 4.98 13.67
CA GLY A 20 16.50 3.98 12.64
C GLY A 20 15.13 3.30 12.82
N THR A 21 14.66 3.15 14.07
CA THR A 21 13.32 2.66 14.39
C THR A 21 12.22 3.61 13.94
N ALA A 22 12.38 4.92 14.12
CA ALA A 22 11.43 5.92 13.66
C ALA A 22 11.31 5.92 12.13
N LEU A 23 12.43 5.70 11.43
CA LEU A 23 12.45 5.53 9.98
C LEU A 23 11.70 4.26 9.55
N ALA A 24 11.95 3.13 10.23
CA ALA A 24 11.26 1.88 9.96
C ALA A 24 9.74 1.98 10.16
N HIS A 25 9.30 2.65 11.24
CA HIS A 25 7.87 2.90 11.47
C HIS A 25 7.25 3.78 10.39
N ALA A 26 7.96 4.81 9.92
CA ALA A 26 7.50 5.65 8.82
C ALA A 26 7.33 4.84 7.52
N VAL A 27 8.29 3.97 7.19
CA VAL A 27 8.23 3.08 6.02
C VAL A 27 7.04 2.11 6.11
N VAL A 28 6.83 1.46 7.26
CA VAL A 28 5.70 0.55 7.46
C VAL A 28 4.36 1.28 7.32
N ARG A 29 4.26 2.51 7.85
CA ARG A 29 3.03 3.32 7.75
C ARG A 29 2.77 3.74 6.31
N ALA A 30 3.79 4.15 5.57
CA ALA A 30 3.69 4.47 4.15
C ALA A 30 3.28 3.25 3.32
N GLY A 31 3.89 2.09 3.54
CA GLY A 31 3.52 0.84 2.85
C GLY A 31 2.08 0.42 3.11
N ARG A 32 1.59 0.59 4.35
CA ARG A 32 0.17 0.33 4.68
C ARG A 32 -0.79 1.30 3.99
N ALA A 33 -0.41 2.58 3.86
CA ALA A 33 -1.23 3.58 3.17
C ALA A 33 -1.28 3.31 1.66
N VAL A 34 -0.14 2.97 1.05
CA VAL A 34 -0.08 2.54 -0.35
C VAL A 34 -0.94 1.31 -0.57
N ARG A 35 -0.82 0.29 0.29
CA ARG A 35 -1.68 -0.90 0.23
C ARG A 35 -3.15 -0.53 0.34
N TRP A 36 -3.55 0.24 1.35
CA TRP A 36 -4.95 0.67 1.48
C TRP A 36 -5.45 1.42 0.24
N TYR A 37 -4.63 2.32 -0.30
CA TYR A 37 -4.94 3.07 -1.51
C TYR A 37 -5.12 2.13 -2.71
N THR A 38 -4.21 1.18 -2.93
CA THR A 38 -4.33 0.25 -4.07
C THR A 38 -5.50 -0.71 -3.90
N THR A 39 -5.77 -1.19 -2.68
CA THR A 39 -6.91 -2.07 -2.41
C THR A 39 -8.26 -1.35 -2.51
N THR A 40 -8.32 -0.07 -2.14
CA THR A 40 -9.59 0.67 -2.02
C THR A 40 -9.91 1.51 -3.24
N LEU A 41 -8.93 2.21 -3.82
CA LEU A 41 -9.11 3.12 -4.95
C LEU A 41 -8.85 2.47 -6.31
N LEU A 42 -7.83 1.61 -6.42
CA LEU A 42 -7.56 0.90 -7.68
C LEU A 42 -8.41 -0.37 -7.84
N GLY A 43 -9.03 -0.86 -6.76
CA GLY A 43 -9.83 -2.07 -6.81
C GLY A 43 -9.03 -3.31 -7.20
N ASP A 44 -7.70 -3.28 -6.95
CA ASP A 44 -6.71 -4.29 -7.34
C ASP A 44 -6.80 -5.56 -6.48
N HIS A 45 -8.04 -5.99 -6.25
CA HIS A 45 -8.44 -7.21 -5.58
C HIS A 45 -9.03 -8.19 -6.60
N ASP A 46 -8.64 -8.09 -7.87
CA ASP A 46 -9.15 -8.97 -8.92
C ASP A 46 -8.88 -10.43 -8.60
N TYR A 47 -7.68 -10.76 -8.11
CA TYR A 47 -7.39 -12.12 -7.65
C TYR A 47 -8.23 -12.52 -6.41
N ALA A 48 -8.36 -11.65 -5.40
CA ALA A 48 -9.19 -11.94 -4.22
C ALA A 48 -10.68 -12.10 -4.57
N ARG A 49 -11.18 -11.30 -5.51
CA ARG A 49 -12.53 -11.38 -6.07
C ARG A 49 -12.71 -12.67 -6.85
N TYR A 50 -11.71 -13.09 -7.63
CA TYR A 50 -11.68 -14.37 -8.33
C TYR A 50 -11.75 -15.53 -7.33
N VAL A 51 -10.90 -15.56 -6.29
CA VAL A 51 -10.94 -16.59 -5.25
C VAL A 51 -12.29 -16.64 -4.55
N ALA A 52 -12.84 -15.49 -4.17
CA ALA A 52 -14.16 -15.42 -3.56
C ALA A 52 -15.27 -15.88 -4.53
N HIS A 53 -15.13 -15.63 -5.83
CA HIS A 53 -16.03 -16.15 -6.85
C HIS A 53 -15.92 -17.66 -6.97
N VAL A 54 -14.71 -18.21 -7.08
CA VAL A 54 -14.47 -19.67 -7.12
C VAL A 54 -15.05 -20.34 -5.88
N ALA A 55 -14.83 -19.79 -4.69
CA ALA A 55 -15.38 -20.34 -3.45
C ALA A 55 -16.93 -20.35 -3.43
N ARG A 56 -17.58 -19.38 -4.08
CA ARG A 56 -19.05 -19.32 -4.19
C ARG A 56 -19.61 -20.21 -5.31
N THR A 57 -18.96 -20.23 -6.47
CA THR A 57 -19.44 -20.91 -7.68
C THR A 57 -19.04 -22.38 -7.71
N HIS A 58 -17.87 -22.72 -7.15
CA HIS A 58 -17.28 -24.04 -7.15
C HIS A 58 -16.75 -24.42 -5.74
N PRO A 59 -17.66 -24.75 -4.81
CA PRO A 59 -17.25 -25.18 -3.46
C PRO A 59 -16.34 -26.41 -3.54
N GLY A 60 -15.16 -26.34 -2.95
CA GLY A 60 -14.18 -27.44 -2.93
C GLY A 60 -13.21 -27.49 -4.12
N SER A 61 -13.33 -26.57 -5.08
CA SER A 61 -12.30 -26.38 -6.10
C SER A 61 -11.22 -25.43 -5.56
N GLU A 62 -9.95 -25.85 -5.65
CA GLU A 62 -8.84 -24.97 -5.31
C GLU A 62 -8.69 -23.89 -6.42
N PRO A 63 -8.63 -22.60 -6.06
CA PRO A 63 -8.36 -21.54 -7.03
C PRO A 63 -7.00 -21.75 -7.71
N VAL A 64 -6.89 -21.33 -8.98
CA VAL A 64 -5.58 -21.32 -9.65
C VAL A 64 -4.63 -20.35 -8.95
N SER A 65 -3.32 -20.59 -9.03
CA SER A 65 -2.33 -19.69 -8.46
C SER A 65 -2.42 -18.29 -9.05
N GLU A 66 -2.09 -17.28 -8.25
CA GLU A 66 -2.15 -15.88 -8.63
C GLU A 66 -1.37 -15.59 -9.93
N ALA A 67 -0.18 -16.15 -10.08
CA ALA A 67 0.63 -16.01 -11.30
C ALA A 67 -0.04 -16.65 -12.53
N ALA A 68 -0.75 -17.77 -12.36
CA ALA A 68 -1.50 -18.39 -13.46
C ALA A 68 -2.73 -17.55 -13.83
N TYR A 69 -3.43 -16.99 -12.83
CA TYR A 69 -4.55 -16.08 -13.03
C TYR A 69 -4.15 -14.86 -13.87
N TRP A 70 -3.06 -14.18 -13.50
CA TRP A 70 -2.59 -13.01 -14.24
C TRP A 70 -2.11 -13.34 -15.65
N ARG A 71 -1.41 -14.46 -15.83
CA ARG A 71 -1.01 -14.92 -17.17
C ARG A 71 -2.20 -15.19 -18.07
N ALA A 72 -3.24 -15.87 -17.57
CA ALA A 72 -4.46 -16.14 -18.34
C ALA A 72 -5.18 -14.83 -18.70
N ARG A 73 -5.32 -13.91 -17.72
CA ARG A 73 -5.95 -12.61 -17.93
C ARG A 73 -5.24 -11.77 -18.99
N HIS A 74 -3.91 -11.70 -18.95
CA HIS A 74 -3.16 -10.99 -19.97
C HIS A 74 -3.26 -11.67 -21.33
N ALA A 75 -3.21 -13.00 -21.39
CA ALA A 75 -3.41 -13.74 -22.63
C ALA A 75 -4.81 -13.51 -23.24
N GLU A 76 -5.86 -13.43 -22.42
CA GLU A 76 -7.22 -13.07 -22.85
C GLU A 76 -7.29 -11.64 -23.41
N GLN A 77 -6.60 -10.70 -22.77
CA GLN A 77 -6.51 -9.30 -23.23
C GLN A 77 -5.73 -9.19 -24.55
N ASP A 78 -4.64 -9.93 -24.69
CA ASP A 78 -3.82 -9.97 -25.90
C ASP A 78 -4.54 -10.70 -27.05
N ALA A 79 -5.30 -11.75 -26.75
CA ALA A 79 -6.08 -12.52 -27.73
C ALA A 79 -7.34 -11.79 -28.21
N SER A 80 -7.83 -10.81 -27.44
CA SER A 80 -9.04 -10.03 -27.76
C SER A 80 -8.74 -8.54 -27.97
N PRO A 81 -7.88 -8.16 -28.94
CA PRO A 81 -7.57 -6.74 -29.19
C PRO A 81 -8.76 -5.95 -29.75
N GLY A 82 -9.83 -6.64 -30.17
CA GLY A 82 -11.02 -6.11 -30.86
C GLY A 82 -11.98 -5.25 -30.03
N ALA A 83 -11.78 -5.08 -28.72
CA ALA A 83 -12.54 -4.07 -27.94
C ALA A 83 -12.11 -2.62 -28.24
N ARG A 84 -11.17 -2.41 -29.19
CA ARG A 84 -10.61 -1.10 -29.54
C ARG A 84 -11.15 -0.46 -30.81
N CYS A 85 -12.03 -1.11 -31.55
CA CYS A 85 -12.68 -0.48 -32.69
C CYS A 85 -14.14 -0.92 -32.73
N CYS A 86 -15.02 -0.05 -32.22
CA CYS A 86 -16.37 0.27 -32.70
C CYS A 86 -16.93 1.38 -31.79
#